data_AF-A0A0W0FD12-F1
#
_entry.id   AF-A0A0W0FD12-F1
#
_cell.length_a   1.000
_cell.length_b   1.000
_cell.length_c   1.000
_cell.angle_alpha   90.00
_cell.angle_beta   90.00
_cell.angle_gamma   90.00
#
_symmetry.space_group_name_H-M   'P 1'
#
loop_
_entity.id
_entity.type
_entity.pdbx_description
1 polymer ?
#
loop_
_entity_poly.entity_id
_entity_poly.type
_entity_poly.pdbx_seq_one_letter_code
_entity_poly.pdbx_strand_id
1 'polypeptide(L)'
;MVSLTSVLLLSLAALAHAKSYSATWDSLENPVKIFSGALYLPGLPSDLSTTVTFELEAHDNKHSLHIQCQVEGDRWFCGSDGDGILIEPYNGLALAYPKRDEKTKDGKQTKGTKANLYRVSLEVETTDSNLGVVALTDIKMETKGGNMDWCKDVKYSRDAKYKTGKIEVKGNDCVVDHVYLG
;
A
#
# COMPACT_ATOMS: atom_id res chain seq x y z
N MET A 1 22.71 34.59 -34.08
CA MET A 1 22.09 33.31 -34.48
C MET A 1 22.60 32.25 -33.52
N VAL A 2 21.81 31.89 -32.52
CA VAL A 2 22.16 30.82 -31.57
C VAL A 2 21.68 29.51 -32.19
N SER A 3 22.64 28.63 -32.48
CA SER A 3 22.38 27.28 -32.99
C SER A 3 21.81 26.43 -31.84
N LEU A 4 20.48 26.28 -31.79
CA LEU A 4 19.84 25.23 -31.02
C LEU A 4 20.08 23.91 -31.75
N THR A 5 21.02 23.11 -31.28
CA THR A 5 21.16 21.72 -31.70
C THR A 5 20.48 20.81 -30.67
N SER A 6 19.22 20.50 -31.01
CA SER A 6 18.50 19.25 -30.75
C SER A 6 19.05 18.32 -29.68
N VAL A 7 18.49 18.41 -28.47
CA VAL A 7 18.42 17.26 -27.55
C VAL A 7 17.36 16.32 -28.10
N LEU A 8 17.76 15.42 -28.99
CA LEU A 8 16.93 14.31 -29.43
C LEU A 8 16.85 13.31 -28.26
N LEU A 9 15.71 13.36 -27.56
CA LEU A 9 15.15 12.23 -26.84
C LEU A 9 15.25 10.98 -27.71
N LEU A 10 15.85 9.91 -27.21
CA LEU A 10 15.54 8.52 -27.61
C LEU A 10 16.34 7.54 -26.76
N SER A 11 15.72 7.03 -25.70
CA SER A 11 15.63 5.58 -25.43
C SER A 11 14.83 5.31 -24.15
N LEU A 12 13.55 5.70 -24.15
CA LEU A 12 12.54 4.96 -23.38
C LEU A 12 12.28 3.65 -24.13
N ALA A 13 13.15 2.67 -23.94
CA ALA A 13 12.96 1.32 -24.46
C ALA A 13 13.59 0.31 -23.50
N ALA A 14 12.99 0.22 -22.32
CA ALA A 14 13.04 -0.98 -21.49
C ALA A 14 11.78 -1.06 -20.60
N LEU A 15 10.57 -0.94 -21.17
CA LEU A 15 9.40 -1.58 -20.55
C LEU A 15 9.46 -3.08 -20.87
N ALA A 16 10.48 -3.74 -20.33
CA ALA A 16 10.56 -5.18 -20.31
C ALA A 16 9.71 -5.67 -19.12
N HIS A 17 8.43 -5.95 -19.37
CA HIS A 17 7.58 -6.82 -18.54
C HIS A 17 7.62 -6.60 -17.03
N ALA A 18 7.55 -5.35 -16.54
CA ALA A 18 7.28 -5.11 -15.11
C ALA A 18 6.01 -5.88 -14.73
N LYS A 19 6.13 -6.81 -13.79
CA LYS A 19 5.01 -7.53 -13.23
C LYS A 19 4.39 -6.63 -12.17
N SER A 20 3.13 -6.26 -12.38
CA SER A 20 2.31 -5.63 -11.36
C SER A 20 1.39 -6.69 -10.76
N TYR A 21 1.46 -6.80 -9.44
CA TYR A 21 0.61 -7.63 -8.62
C TYR A 21 -0.09 -6.75 -7.60
N SER A 22 -1.36 -7.01 -7.34
CA SER A 22 -2.10 -6.23 -6.39
C SER A 22 -3.17 -7.04 -5.68
N ALA A 23 -3.50 -6.58 -4.48
CA ALA A 23 -4.70 -6.94 -3.75
C ALA A 23 -5.48 -5.68 -3.44
N THR A 24 -6.77 -5.69 -3.75
CA THR A 24 -7.63 -4.52 -3.58
C THR A 24 -8.94 -4.91 -2.94
N TRP A 25 -9.35 -4.10 -1.97
CA TRP A 25 -10.71 -4.09 -1.45
C TRP A 25 -11.39 -2.79 -1.88
N ASP A 26 -12.58 -2.93 -2.49
CA ASP A 26 -13.46 -1.80 -2.77
C ASP A 26 -14.68 -1.92 -1.85
N SER A 27 -14.83 -0.99 -0.92
CA SER A 27 -15.94 -0.99 0.03
C SER A 27 -17.25 -0.46 -0.56
N LEU A 28 -17.22 -0.01 -1.82
CA LEU A 28 -18.35 0.57 -2.55
C LEU A 28 -19.05 1.64 -1.70
N GLU A 29 -20.33 1.43 -1.37
CA GLU A 29 -21.16 2.35 -0.61
C GLU A 29 -20.96 2.29 0.92
N ASN A 30 -20.12 1.37 1.42
CA ASN A 30 -19.91 1.11 2.85
C ASN A 30 -18.48 1.51 3.28
N PRO A 31 -18.17 2.81 3.38
CA PRO A 31 -16.80 3.26 3.54
C PRO A 31 -16.14 2.79 4.85
N VAL A 32 -14.87 2.42 4.72
CA VAL A 32 -13.96 2.12 5.81
C VAL A 32 -13.63 3.40 6.57
N LYS A 33 -13.81 3.33 7.90
CA LYS A 33 -13.55 4.42 8.85
C LYS A 33 -12.27 4.20 9.62
N ILE A 34 -11.98 2.94 9.91
CA ILE A 34 -10.78 2.53 10.60
C ILE A 34 -10.14 1.43 9.76
N PHE A 35 -8.85 1.58 9.51
CA PHE A 35 -8.00 0.55 8.94
C PHE A 35 -6.77 0.37 9.83
N SER A 36 -6.36 -0.87 10.06
CA SER A 36 -5.04 -1.17 10.61
C SER A 36 -4.48 -2.43 9.98
N GLY A 37 -3.16 -2.54 9.92
CA GLY A 37 -2.45 -3.75 9.49
C GLY A 37 -0.94 -3.58 9.62
N ALA A 38 -0.18 -4.59 9.21
CA ALA A 38 1.27 -4.54 9.16
C ALA A 38 1.77 -4.97 7.77
N LEU A 39 2.54 -4.11 7.11
CA LEU A 39 3.17 -4.40 5.82
C LEU A 39 4.58 -4.95 6.06
N TYR A 40 4.82 -6.20 5.69
CA TYR A 40 6.12 -6.85 5.73
C TYR A 40 6.76 -6.88 4.35
N LEU A 41 7.99 -6.42 4.28
CA LEU A 41 8.77 -6.36 3.06
C LEU A 41 9.78 -7.52 3.03
N PRO A 42 10.03 -8.12 1.85
CA PRO A 42 10.96 -9.23 1.74
C PRO A 42 12.42 -8.75 1.84
N GLY A 43 13.34 -9.65 1.51
CA GLY A 43 14.73 -9.30 1.23
C GLY A 43 14.84 -8.21 0.15
N LEU A 44 16.05 -7.67 -0.02
CA LEU A 44 16.28 -6.73 -1.11
C LEU A 44 16.17 -7.46 -2.45
N PRO A 45 15.34 -6.96 -3.38
CA PRO A 45 15.28 -7.51 -4.73
C PRO A 45 16.59 -7.26 -5.47
N SER A 46 16.87 -8.14 -6.43
CA SER A 46 17.89 -7.90 -7.45
C SER A 46 17.49 -6.76 -8.40
N ASP A 47 16.19 -6.57 -8.61
CA ASP A 47 15.64 -5.40 -9.28
C ASP A 47 15.43 -4.23 -8.31
N LEU A 48 16.37 -3.29 -8.31
CA LEU A 48 16.31 -2.08 -7.47
C LEU A 48 15.20 -1.11 -7.87
N SER A 49 14.54 -1.29 -9.03
CA SER A 49 13.36 -0.52 -9.42
C SER A 49 12.06 -1.05 -8.81
N THR A 50 12.14 -2.14 -8.03
CA THR A 50 10.98 -2.69 -7.34
C THR A 50 10.33 -1.66 -6.44
N THR A 51 9.01 -1.53 -6.56
CA THR A 51 8.21 -0.71 -5.66
C THR A 51 7.13 -1.55 -5.00
N VAL A 52 6.83 -1.21 -3.74
CA VAL A 52 5.67 -1.71 -3.00
C VAL A 52 4.85 -0.51 -2.58
N THR A 53 3.61 -0.45 -3.03
CA THR A 53 2.71 0.68 -2.80
C THR A 53 1.54 0.22 -1.95
N PHE A 54 1.31 0.90 -0.84
CA PHE A 54 0.10 0.77 -0.03
C PHE A 54 -0.71 2.06 -0.11
N GLU A 55 -1.98 1.94 -0.47
CA GLU A 55 -2.85 3.09 -0.67
C GLU A 55 -4.23 2.91 -0.02
N LEU A 56 -4.70 4.00 0.58
CA LEU A 56 -6.06 4.18 1.08
C LEU A 56 -6.67 5.38 0.37
N GLU A 57 -7.73 5.18 -0.40
CA GLU A 57 -8.40 6.25 -1.16
C GLU A 57 -9.73 6.64 -0.49
N ALA A 58 -9.97 7.94 -0.27
CA ALA A 58 -11.26 8.48 0.15
C ALA A 58 -12.10 8.99 -1.03
N HIS A 59 -13.44 8.94 -0.86
CA HIS A 59 -14.41 9.22 -1.93
C HIS A 59 -14.34 10.67 -2.45
N ASP A 60 -13.83 11.57 -1.64
CA ASP A 60 -13.35 12.88 -2.04
C ASP A 60 -11.82 12.80 -2.27
N ASN A 61 -11.39 12.95 -3.53
CA ASN A 61 -9.99 12.86 -4.02
C ASN A 61 -8.97 13.80 -3.34
N LYS A 62 -9.32 14.42 -2.22
CA LYS A 62 -8.46 15.29 -1.39
C LYS A 62 -7.79 14.54 -0.25
N HIS A 63 -8.23 13.31 0.06
CA HIS A 63 -7.71 12.55 1.18
C HIS A 63 -7.37 11.13 0.74
N SER A 64 -6.11 10.91 0.39
CA SER A 64 -5.53 9.56 0.31
C SER A 64 -4.38 9.45 1.29
N LEU A 65 -4.17 8.24 1.82
CA LEU A 65 -2.89 7.88 2.41
C LEU A 65 -2.16 7.03 1.37
N HIS A 66 -1.02 7.51 0.92
CA HIS A 66 -0.17 6.81 -0.02
C HIS A 66 1.17 6.54 0.66
N ILE A 67 1.61 5.28 0.68
CA ILE A 67 2.92 4.88 1.19
C ILE A 67 3.58 4.09 0.09
N GLN A 68 4.71 4.59 -0.41
CA GLN A 68 5.54 3.89 -1.38
C GLN A 68 6.83 3.45 -0.70
N CYS A 69 7.16 2.17 -0.85
CA CYS A 69 8.39 1.55 -0.42
C CYS A 69 9.25 1.23 -1.64
N GLN A 70 10.51 1.68 -1.62
CA GLN A 70 11.50 1.45 -2.67
C GLN A 70 12.86 1.14 -2.05
N VAL A 71 13.76 0.50 -2.81
CA VAL A 71 15.08 0.16 -2.30
C VAL A 71 15.95 1.43 -2.22
N GLU A 72 16.49 1.70 -1.05
CA GLU A 72 17.49 2.75 -0.81
C GLU A 72 18.68 2.18 -0.05
N GLY A 73 19.81 2.03 -0.75
CA GLY A 73 21.00 1.40 -0.19
C GLY A 73 20.77 -0.07 0.15
N ASP A 74 20.91 -0.42 1.44
CA ASP A 74 20.72 -1.77 1.97
C ASP A 74 19.35 -1.97 2.66
N ARG A 75 18.40 -1.06 2.44
CA ARG A 75 17.10 -1.02 3.13
C ARG A 75 15.96 -0.66 2.18
N TRP A 76 14.75 -0.79 2.70
CA TRP A 76 13.55 -0.22 2.08
C TRP A 76 13.30 1.17 2.65
N PHE A 77 13.19 2.18 1.80
CA PHE A 77 12.67 3.49 2.16
C PHE A 77 11.16 3.52 1.90
N CYS A 78 10.36 3.66 2.95
CA CYS A 78 8.91 3.72 2.90
C CYS A 78 8.39 5.08 3.33
N GLY A 79 7.64 5.77 2.47
CA GLY A 79 7.20 7.13 2.75
C GLY A 79 6.15 7.71 1.81
N SER A 80 5.83 8.99 2.03
CA SER A 80 5.01 9.84 1.16
C SER A 80 5.69 11.18 1.02
N ASP A 81 5.72 11.75 -0.19
CA ASP A 81 6.11 13.15 -0.43
C ASP A 81 7.48 13.56 0.15
N GLY A 82 8.45 12.64 0.19
CA GLY A 82 9.82 12.89 0.66
C GLY A 82 10.06 12.68 2.15
N ASP A 83 9.01 12.44 2.94
CA ASP A 83 9.11 12.00 4.34
C ASP A 83 8.92 10.48 4.41
N GLY A 84 9.82 9.78 5.11
CA GLY A 84 9.76 8.33 5.21
C GLY A 84 10.59 7.72 6.32
N ILE A 85 10.57 6.40 6.36
CA ILE A 85 11.29 5.55 7.30
C ILE A 85 12.09 4.50 6.51
N LEU A 86 13.33 4.27 6.95
CA LEU A 86 14.13 3.16 6.48
C LEU A 86 13.77 1.89 7.28
N ILE A 87 13.46 0.83 6.55
CA ILE A 87 13.04 -0.46 7.07
C ILE A 87 14.07 -1.51 6.68
N GLU A 88 14.56 -2.25 7.67
CA GLU A 88 15.46 -3.38 7.44
C GLU A 88 14.75 -4.46 6.61
N PRO A 89 15.47 -5.17 5.72
CA PRO A 89 14.91 -6.31 4.99
C PRO A 89 14.27 -7.34 5.94
N TYR A 90 13.19 -7.98 5.51
CA TYR A 90 12.40 -8.94 6.31
C TYR A 90 11.73 -8.35 7.56
N ASN A 91 11.52 -7.03 7.61
CA ASN A 91 10.85 -6.35 8.71
C ASN A 91 9.55 -5.67 8.25
N GLY A 92 8.76 -5.18 9.21
CA GLY A 92 7.41 -4.67 8.98
C GLY A 92 7.20 -3.19 9.30
N LEU A 93 6.25 -2.58 8.60
CA LEU A 93 5.70 -1.25 8.85
C LEU A 93 4.29 -1.36 9.40
N ALA A 94 4.04 -0.79 10.59
CA ALA A 94 2.69 -0.70 11.13
C ALA A 94 1.89 0.38 10.40
N LEU A 95 0.69 0.01 9.93
CA LEU A 95 -0.24 0.87 9.20
C LEU A 95 -1.48 1.10 10.05
N ALA A 96 -1.91 2.36 10.16
CA ALA A 96 -3.12 2.72 10.90
C ALA A 96 -3.80 3.96 10.31
N TYR A 97 -5.12 3.89 10.20
CA TYR A 97 -5.99 4.98 9.75
C TYR A 97 -7.30 5.01 10.57
N PRO A 98 -7.79 6.21 10.95
CA PRO A 98 -7.02 7.44 10.95
C PRO A 98 -5.84 7.25 11.91
N LYS A 99 -4.70 7.91 11.65
CA LYS A 99 -3.65 7.99 12.67
C LYS A 99 -4.30 8.51 13.95
N ARG A 100 -4.17 7.77 15.06
CA ARG A 100 -4.67 8.25 16.37
C ARG A 100 -4.08 9.63 16.61
N ASP A 101 -4.83 10.46 17.31
CA ASP A 101 -4.34 11.76 17.75
C ASP A 101 -3.04 11.56 18.56
N GLU A 102 -1.90 11.78 17.92
CA GLU A 102 -0.63 11.81 18.63
C GLU A 102 -0.53 13.20 19.25
N LYS A 103 -0.47 13.22 20.59
CA LYS A 103 0.00 14.42 21.29
C LYS A 103 1.43 14.64 20.85
N THR A 104 1.65 15.63 19.98
CA THR A 104 3.02 16.06 19.68
C THR A 104 3.65 16.59 20.97
N LYS A 105 4.98 16.54 21.05
CA LYS A 105 5.74 17.07 22.20
C LYS A 105 5.42 18.55 22.49
N ASP A 106 4.83 19.27 21.54
CA ASP A 106 4.42 20.67 21.64
C ASP A 106 2.96 20.87 22.10
N GLY A 107 2.28 19.80 22.54
CA GLY A 107 0.89 19.87 23.00
C GLY A 107 -0.15 20.11 21.91
N LYS A 108 0.26 20.19 20.63
CA LYS A 108 -0.66 20.26 19.49
C LYS A 108 -1.19 18.87 19.21
N GLN A 109 -2.50 18.70 19.34
CA GLN A 109 -3.19 17.48 18.93
C GLN A 109 -3.24 17.48 17.40
N THR A 110 -2.54 16.54 16.77
CA THR A 110 -2.81 16.22 15.37
C THR A 110 -4.20 15.61 15.35
N LYS A 111 -5.20 16.30 14.80
CA LYS A 111 -6.53 15.70 14.62
C LYS A 111 -6.40 14.65 13.53
N GLY A 112 -6.66 13.40 13.86
CA GLY A 112 -6.85 12.35 12.86
C GLY A 112 -7.88 12.79 11.81
N THR A 113 -7.64 12.45 10.55
CA THR A 113 -8.59 12.74 9.47
C THR A 113 -9.93 12.01 9.70
N LYS A 114 -11.03 12.62 9.26
CA LYS A 114 -12.38 12.04 9.32
C LYS A 114 -12.82 11.46 7.97
N ALA A 115 -11.92 11.41 6.99
CA ALA A 115 -12.28 10.98 5.65
C ALA A 115 -12.66 9.48 5.61
N ASN A 116 -13.54 9.17 4.67
CA ASN A 116 -14.18 7.88 4.53
C ASN A 116 -13.52 7.15 3.38
N LEU A 117 -12.78 6.09 3.69
CA LEU A 117 -12.03 5.34 2.70
C LEU A 117 -12.97 4.40 1.95
N TYR A 118 -12.85 4.33 0.64
CA TYR A 118 -13.61 3.38 -0.17
C TYR A 118 -12.74 2.30 -0.81
N ARG A 119 -11.42 2.53 -0.88
CA ARG A 119 -10.48 1.58 -1.42
C ARG A 119 -9.29 1.40 -0.49
N VAL A 120 -8.89 0.14 -0.34
CA VAL A 120 -7.62 -0.29 0.25
C VAL A 120 -6.89 -1.08 -0.82
N SER A 121 -5.67 -0.70 -1.15
CA SER A 121 -4.85 -1.41 -2.13
C SER A 121 -3.43 -1.64 -1.60
N LEU A 122 -2.92 -2.83 -1.91
CA LEU A 122 -1.50 -3.15 -1.87
C LEU A 122 -1.08 -3.54 -3.29
N GLU A 123 -0.03 -2.92 -3.79
CA GLU A 123 0.53 -3.17 -5.12
C GLU A 123 2.03 -3.40 -5.03
N VAL A 124 2.54 -4.27 -5.91
CA VAL A 124 3.96 -4.57 -6.07
C VAL A 124 4.27 -4.49 -7.55
N GLU A 125 5.19 -3.62 -7.93
CA GLU A 125 5.74 -3.54 -9.27
C GLU A 125 7.20 -4.00 -9.25
N THR A 126 7.52 -5.04 -10.01
CA THR A 126 8.89 -5.59 -10.07
C THR A 126 9.14 -6.34 -11.37
N THR A 127 10.39 -6.38 -11.83
CA THR A 127 10.85 -7.36 -12.83
C THR A 127 11.53 -8.58 -12.18
N ASP A 128 11.75 -8.55 -10.86
CA ASP A 128 12.39 -9.65 -10.13
C ASP A 128 11.44 -10.84 -9.95
N SER A 129 11.78 -11.97 -10.57
CA SER A 129 11.02 -13.21 -10.43
C SER A 129 11.19 -13.89 -9.05
N ASN A 130 12.13 -13.42 -8.23
CA ASN A 130 12.52 -13.98 -6.94
C ASN A 130 12.44 -12.95 -5.79
N LEU A 131 11.67 -11.87 -5.95
CA LEU A 131 11.47 -10.83 -4.91
C LEU A 131 11.16 -11.42 -3.51
N GLY A 132 10.50 -12.57 -3.46
CA GLY A 132 9.96 -13.13 -2.23
C GLY A 132 8.55 -12.60 -1.95
N VAL A 133 8.04 -12.86 -0.75
CA VAL A 133 6.66 -12.51 -0.39
C VAL A 133 6.61 -11.13 0.24
N VAL A 134 5.81 -10.24 -0.34
CA VAL A 134 5.28 -9.04 0.31
C VAL A 134 4.00 -9.44 1.04
N ALA A 135 3.89 -9.10 2.33
CA ALA A 135 2.75 -9.49 3.14
C ALA A 135 2.08 -8.29 3.82
N LEU A 136 0.76 -8.22 3.75
CA LEU A 136 -0.04 -7.36 4.61
C LEU A 136 -0.78 -8.25 5.61
N THR A 137 -0.50 -8.12 6.90
CA THR A 137 -1.06 -8.97 7.96
C THR A 137 -1.86 -8.19 8.98
N ASP A 138 -2.59 -8.92 9.83
CA ASP A 138 -3.35 -8.37 10.96
C ASP A 138 -4.31 -7.26 10.53
N ILE A 139 -4.90 -7.44 9.35
CA ILE A 139 -5.73 -6.42 8.70
C ILE A 139 -7.04 -6.34 9.45
N LYS A 140 -7.40 -5.14 9.87
CA LYS A 140 -8.69 -4.83 10.47
C LYS A 140 -9.30 -3.63 9.76
N MET A 141 -10.54 -3.77 9.34
CA MET A 141 -11.34 -2.73 8.71
C MET A 141 -12.66 -2.58 9.47
N GLU A 142 -13.05 -1.34 9.79
CA GLU A 142 -14.32 -1.05 10.44
C GLU A 142 -15.13 -0.02 9.64
N THR A 143 -16.44 -0.20 9.54
CA THR A 143 -17.38 0.77 8.94
C THR A 143 -18.32 1.37 10.01
N LYS A 144 -19.11 2.40 9.65
CA LYS A 144 -20.13 2.98 10.56
C LYS A 144 -21.50 2.30 10.48
N GLY A 145 -21.60 1.20 9.75
CA GLY A 145 -22.85 0.56 9.40
C GLY A 145 -22.81 0.05 7.96
N GLY A 146 -23.79 -0.79 7.62
CA GLY A 146 -23.88 -1.42 6.30
C GLY A 146 -23.23 -2.80 6.26
N ASN A 147 -23.30 -3.44 5.09
CA ASN A 147 -22.78 -4.79 4.92
C ASN A 147 -21.27 -4.77 4.67
N MET A 148 -20.51 -5.63 5.36
CA MET A 148 -19.07 -5.83 5.16
C MET A 148 -18.73 -7.10 4.36
N ASP A 149 -19.71 -7.76 3.73
CA ASP A 149 -19.46 -8.93 2.89
C ASP A 149 -18.46 -8.66 1.76
N TRP A 150 -18.40 -7.42 1.24
CA TRP A 150 -17.40 -6.99 0.25
C TRP A 150 -15.95 -7.20 0.74
N CYS A 151 -15.72 -7.27 2.04
CA CYS A 151 -14.40 -7.53 2.59
C CYS A 151 -13.85 -8.91 2.20
N LYS A 152 -14.74 -9.86 1.91
CA LYS A 152 -14.38 -11.20 1.42
C LYS A 152 -13.97 -11.19 -0.06
N ASP A 153 -14.37 -10.16 -0.79
CA ASP A 153 -14.19 -10.03 -2.24
C ASP A 153 -12.87 -9.31 -2.57
N VAL A 154 -11.75 -9.90 -2.13
CA VAL A 154 -10.42 -9.36 -2.45
C VAL A 154 -10.14 -9.53 -3.94
N LYS A 155 -9.90 -8.42 -4.63
CA LYS A 155 -9.57 -8.41 -6.06
C LYS A 155 -8.07 -8.52 -6.24
N TYR A 156 -7.63 -9.50 -7.03
CA TYR A 156 -6.22 -9.71 -7.37
C TYR A 156 -5.94 -9.41 -8.84
N SER A 157 -4.76 -8.85 -9.14
CA SER A 157 -4.27 -8.71 -10.52
C SER A 157 -3.41 -9.92 -10.95
N ARG A 158 -2.67 -9.86 -12.08
CA ARG A 158 -2.10 -10.98 -12.88
C ARG A 158 -1.15 -11.96 -12.14
N ASP A 159 -0.84 -13.14 -12.69
CA ASP A 159 0.37 -14.01 -12.52
C ASP A 159 1.07 -14.32 -11.15
N ALA A 160 0.77 -13.69 -10.02
CA ALA A 160 1.41 -14.02 -8.73
C ALA A 160 0.71 -15.16 -7.98
N LYS A 161 1.43 -15.79 -7.04
CA LYS A 161 0.86 -16.77 -6.12
C LYS A 161 0.22 -16.04 -4.94
N TYR A 162 -1.04 -15.70 -5.10
CA TYR A 162 -1.81 -15.05 -4.06
C TYR A 162 -2.24 -16.01 -2.96
N LYS A 163 -2.19 -15.53 -1.72
CA LYS A 163 -2.85 -16.19 -0.61
C LYS A 163 -3.52 -15.16 0.28
N THR A 164 -4.84 -15.24 0.34
CA THR A 164 -5.63 -14.61 1.40
C THR A 164 -5.75 -15.60 2.55
N GLY A 165 -5.48 -15.12 3.76
CA GLY A 165 -5.75 -15.86 4.99
C GLY A 165 -7.24 -15.94 5.29
N LYS A 166 -7.58 -16.35 6.51
CA LYS A 166 -8.98 -16.37 6.95
C LYS A 166 -9.53 -14.94 6.91
N ILE A 167 -10.78 -14.81 6.47
CA ILE A 167 -11.55 -13.57 6.54
C ILE A 167 -12.73 -13.79 7.47
N GLU A 168 -12.82 -12.96 8.50
CA GLU A 168 -13.94 -12.94 9.44
C GLU A 168 -14.68 -11.61 9.33
N VAL A 169 -15.99 -11.68 9.07
CA VAL A 169 -16.86 -10.51 9.05
C VAL A 169 -17.89 -10.65 10.18
N LYS A 170 -17.95 -9.64 11.06
CA LYS A 170 -18.91 -9.58 12.17
C LYS A 170 -19.48 -8.18 12.31
N GLY A 171 -20.72 -8.00 11.84
CA GLY A 171 -21.37 -6.69 11.89
C GLY A 171 -20.61 -5.69 11.01
N ASN A 172 -20.05 -4.66 11.65
CA ASN A 172 -19.32 -3.58 10.98
C ASN A 172 -17.79 -3.77 11.05
N ASP A 173 -17.33 -4.95 11.43
CA ASP A 173 -15.92 -5.29 11.54
C ASP A 173 -15.56 -6.37 10.51
N CYS A 174 -14.42 -6.20 9.86
CA CYS A 174 -13.76 -7.23 9.07
C CYS A 174 -12.32 -7.41 9.52
N VAL A 175 -11.94 -8.67 9.72
CA VAL A 175 -10.57 -9.09 10.02
C VAL A 175 -10.07 -10.01 8.90
N VAL A 176 -8.91 -9.69 8.34
CA VAL A 176 -8.21 -10.54 7.38
C VAL A 176 -6.85 -10.89 7.95
N ASP A 177 -6.57 -12.18 8.13
CA ASP A 177 -5.31 -12.63 8.75
C ASP A 177 -4.09 -12.11 7.98
N HIS A 178 -4.12 -12.30 6.65
CA HIS A 178 -3.05 -11.87 5.76
C HIS A 178 -3.48 -11.80 4.30
N VAL A 179 -2.74 -11.03 3.53
CA VAL A 179 -2.63 -11.11 2.08
C VAL A 179 -1.16 -11.17 1.69
N TYR A 180 -0.82 -12.11 0.81
CA TYR A 180 0.52 -12.28 0.25
C TYR A 180 0.53 -11.97 -1.25
N LEU A 181 1.51 -11.17 -1.68
CA LEU A 181 1.85 -10.88 -3.07
C LEU A 181 3.30 -11.29 -3.32
N GLY A 182 3.58 -12.03 -4.40
CA GLY A 182 4.91 -12.55 -4.75
C GLY A 182 4.91 -13.94 -5.36
#